data_AF-A0AAW0XG88-F1
#
_entry.id   AF-A0AAW0XG88-F1
#
_cell.length_a   1.000
_cell.length_b   1.000
_cell.length_c   1.000
_cell.angle_alpha   90.00
_cell.angle_beta   90.00
_cell.angle_gamma   90.00
#
_symmetry.space_group_name_H-M   'P 1'
#
loop_
_entity.id
_entity.type
_entity.pdbx_description
1 polymer ?
#
loop_
_entity_poly.entity_id
_entity_poly.type
_entity_poly.pdbx_seq_one_letter_code
_entity_poly.pdbx_strand_id
1 'polypeptide(L)'
;KMAAVRKFTTEDVEAQIQDIQNRKASLAKGGPPPPPPPAQDGLGKDEERVRLDGGGYFDSDIYDISNGNKYANYVQSIGVDDLDEEDDDGGTTLGKKGTNTYTAPQLFLNEMVDKDHDPMAQYKRPTIADREDEYRARRIMQVISPERMDPFADEAGR
;
A
#
# COMPACT_ATOMS: atom_id res chain seq x y z
N LYS A 1 47.40 10.11 22.23
CA LYS A 1 47.45 11.43 21.59
C LYS A 1 46.19 12.18 22.02
N MET A 2 46.30 13.14 22.94
CA MET A 2 45.14 13.90 23.45
C MET A 2 44.76 14.96 22.41
N ALA A 3 43.50 14.96 21.95
CA ALA A 3 42.99 15.95 21.02
C ALA A 3 42.75 17.27 21.76
N ALA A 4 43.30 18.36 21.22
CA ALA A 4 43.12 19.70 21.78
C ALA A 4 41.66 20.14 21.62
N VAL A 5 41.02 20.49 22.74
CA VAL A 5 39.66 21.06 22.75
C VAL A 5 39.76 22.50 22.23
N ARG A 6 39.17 22.78 21.07
CA ARG A 6 39.05 24.15 20.53
C ARG A 6 38.16 24.97 21.47
N LYS A 7 38.72 26.03 22.05
CA LYS A 7 37.95 27.03 22.78
C LYS A 7 37.43 28.04 21.77
N PHE A 8 36.11 28.08 21.59
CA PHE A 8 35.46 29.10 20.78
C PHE A 8 35.54 30.43 21.53
N THR A 9 36.04 31.46 20.85
CA THR A 9 36.07 32.82 21.38
C THR A 9 34.73 33.52 21.09
N THR A 10 34.45 34.61 21.80
CA THR A 10 33.23 35.40 21.58
C THR A 10 33.15 35.94 20.16
N GLU A 11 34.30 36.28 19.57
CA GLU A 11 34.42 36.77 18.19
C GLU A 11 34.05 35.68 17.16
N ASP A 12 34.45 34.42 17.41
CA ASP A 12 34.07 33.29 16.55
C ASP A 12 32.55 33.06 16.55
N VAL A 13 31.91 33.26 17.71
CA VAL A 13 30.45 33.10 17.87
C VAL A 13 29.71 34.23 17.16
N GLU A 14 30.18 35.47 17.28
CA GLU A 14 29.58 36.61 16.59
C GLU A 14 29.70 36.50 15.06
N ALA A 15 30.86 36.07 14.55
CA ALA A 15 31.06 35.80 13.13
C ALA A 15 30.12 34.70 12.62
N GLN A 16 29.97 33.61 13.39
CA GLN A 16 29.06 32.52 13.04
C GLN A 16 27.60 32.97 13.00
N ILE A 17 27.18 33.85 13.92
CA ILE A 17 25.83 34.41 13.95
C ILE A 17 25.58 35.27 12.71
N GLN A 18 26.53 36.11 12.30
CA GLN A 18 26.41 36.93 11.08
C GLN A 18 26.29 36.06 9.82
N ASP A 19 27.08 35.00 9.71
CA ASP A 19 27.01 34.05 8.60
C ASP A 19 25.66 33.33 8.52
N ILE A 20 25.09 32.96 9.67
CA ILE A 20 23.77 32.33 9.75
C ILE A 20 22.68 33.33 9.34
N GLN A 21 22.79 34.60 9.76
CA GLN A 21 21.84 35.65 9.38
C GLN A 21 21.90 35.95 7.88
N ASN A 22 23.09 36.02 7.29
CA ASN A 22 23.28 36.21 5.85
C ASN A 22 22.72 35.05 5.02
N ARG A 23 22.99 33.80 5.44
CA ARG A 23 22.40 32.60 4.80
C ARG A 23 20.89 32.53 4.95
N LYS A 24 20.35 32.96 6.08
CA LYS A 24 18.90 33.01 6.28
C LYS A 24 18.24 34.09 5.40
N ALA A 25 18.90 35.23 5.21
CA ALA A 25 18.41 36.30 4.34
C ALA A 25 18.43 35.88 2.85
N SER A 26 19.44 35.14 2.40
CA SER A 26 19.47 34.59 1.03
C SER A 26 18.39 33.53 0.82
N LEU A 27 18.14 32.67 1.83
CA LEU A 27 17.06 31.68 1.78
C LEU A 27 15.67 32.33 1.81
N ALA A 28 15.49 33.42 2.56
CA ALA A 28 14.23 34.17 2.60
C ALA A 28 13.94 34.92 1.30
N LYS A 29 14.97 35.33 0.55
CA LYS A 29 14.83 35.89 -0.81
C LYS A 29 14.56 34.81 -1.87
N GLY A 30 14.85 33.54 -1.57
CA GLY A 30 14.36 32.39 -2.31
C GLY A 30 12.97 31.97 -1.81
N GLY A 31 11.94 32.76 -2.15
CA GLY A 31 10.56 32.27 -2.07
C GLY A 31 10.39 30.96 -2.84
N PRO A 32 9.32 30.18 -2.60
CA PRO A 32 9.06 28.97 -3.37
C PRO A 32 9.21 29.30 -4.86
N PRO A 33 9.93 28.48 -5.64
CA PRO A 33 10.11 28.77 -7.05
C PRO A 33 8.73 29.03 -7.67
N PRO A 34 8.59 30.01 -8.59
CA PRO A 34 7.38 30.05 -9.41
C PRO A 34 7.16 28.64 -9.97
N PRO A 35 5.90 28.18 -10.07
CA PRO A 35 5.63 26.87 -10.66
C PRO A 35 6.44 26.80 -11.97
N PRO A 36 7.19 25.71 -12.20
CA PRO A 36 7.97 25.62 -13.42
C PRO A 36 7.02 25.91 -14.59
N PRO A 37 7.44 26.70 -15.61
CA PRO A 37 6.73 26.64 -16.88
C PRO A 37 6.62 25.15 -17.24
N PRO A 38 5.47 24.69 -17.76
CA PRO A 38 5.20 23.26 -17.94
C PRO A 38 6.46 22.62 -18.52
N ALA A 39 7.04 21.69 -17.76
CA ALA A 39 8.31 21.09 -18.07
C ALA A 39 8.30 20.65 -19.53
N GLN A 40 9.24 21.16 -20.31
CA GLN A 40 9.44 20.80 -21.71
C GLN A 40 10.15 19.44 -21.82
N ASP A 41 9.88 18.55 -20.87
CA ASP A 41 10.48 17.24 -20.76
C ASP A 41 9.44 16.21 -21.23
N GLY A 42 9.55 15.85 -22.51
CA GLY A 42 9.03 14.57 -23.02
C GLY A 42 7.55 14.50 -23.39
N LEU A 43 6.92 15.63 -23.75
CA LEU A 43 5.55 15.63 -24.23
C LEU A 43 5.47 15.32 -25.71
N GLY A 44 5.07 14.09 -26.04
CA GLY A 44 4.33 13.83 -27.27
C GLY A 44 3.22 14.85 -27.45
N LYS A 45 2.98 15.23 -28.70
CA LYS A 45 2.03 16.26 -29.15
C LYS A 45 0.81 16.35 -28.23
N ASP A 46 0.46 17.56 -27.78
CA ASP A 46 -0.66 17.82 -26.86
C ASP A 46 -2.05 17.35 -27.37
N GLU A 47 -2.12 16.89 -28.62
CA GLU A 47 -3.26 16.21 -29.24
C GLU A 47 -3.50 14.79 -28.65
N GLU A 48 -2.47 14.17 -28.07
CA GLU A 48 -2.46 12.79 -27.54
C GLU A 48 -2.57 12.75 -26.02
N ARG A 49 -3.15 13.79 -25.41
CA ARG A 49 -3.41 13.85 -23.98
C ARG A 49 -4.89 13.71 -23.73
N VAL A 50 -5.27 12.64 -23.02
CA VAL A 50 -6.67 12.37 -22.69
C VAL A 50 -7.20 13.49 -21.78
N ARG A 51 -8.13 14.29 -22.32
CA ARG A 51 -8.81 15.35 -21.58
C ARG A 51 -9.90 14.71 -20.71
N LEU A 52 -10.06 15.18 -19.47
CA LEU A 52 -11.10 14.72 -18.53
C LEU A 52 -12.53 15.17 -18.90
N ASP A 53 -12.65 16.26 -19.66
CA ASP A 53 -13.93 16.94 -19.96
C ASP A 53 -14.54 16.55 -21.32
N GLY A 54 -13.77 15.88 -22.18
CA GLY A 54 -14.25 15.34 -23.46
C GLY A 54 -14.10 13.83 -23.44
N GLY A 55 -15.16 13.09 -23.79
CA GLY A 55 -15.13 11.62 -23.85
C GLY A 55 -13.83 11.14 -24.47
N GLY A 56 -12.97 10.52 -23.64
CA GLY A 56 -11.58 10.23 -23.98
C GLY A 56 -11.45 9.28 -25.17
N TYR A 57 -10.23 9.18 -25.70
CA TYR A 57 -9.85 8.08 -26.57
C TYR A 57 -9.80 6.81 -25.72
N PHE A 58 -10.89 6.05 -25.70
CA PHE A 58 -10.91 4.69 -25.17
C PHE A 58 -10.44 3.74 -26.26
N ASP A 59 -9.79 2.63 -25.89
CA ASP A 59 -9.37 1.55 -26.80
C ASP A 59 -10.62 0.86 -27.42
N SER A 60 -11.30 1.57 -28.32
CA SER A 60 -12.51 1.10 -28.98
C SER A 60 -12.17 -0.03 -29.95
N ASP A 61 -10.99 -0.08 -30.54
CA ASP A 61 -10.56 -1.25 -31.32
C ASP A 61 -10.57 -2.56 -30.50
N ILE A 62 -10.32 -2.49 -29.19
CA ILE A 62 -10.32 -3.65 -28.28
C ILE A 62 -11.67 -3.86 -27.60
N TYR A 63 -12.34 -2.78 -27.19
CA TYR A 63 -13.57 -2.83 -26.40
C TYR A 63 -14.85 -2.49 -27.18
N ASP A 64 -14.76 -2.10 -28.46
CA ASP A 64 -15.94 -1.85 -29.30
C ASP A 64 -16.57 -3.19 -29.68
N ILE A 65 -17.74 -3.38 -29.08
CA ILE A 65 -18.61 -4.56 -29.25
C ILE A 65 -19.19 -4.60 -30.66
N SER A 66 -18.97 -3.56 -31.49
CA SER A 66 -19.44 -3.51 -32.88
C SER A 66 -18.81 -4.57 -33.79
N ASN A 67 -17.58 -5.02 -33.51
CA ASN A 67 -16.83 -5.93 -34.38
C ASN A 67 -16.90 -7.41 -33.98
N GLY A 68 -17.65 -7.77 -32.93
CA GLY A 68 -17.82 -9.17 -32.55
C GLY A 68 -18.56 -9.40 -31.24
N ASN A 69 -19.13 -10.59 -31.09
CA ASN A 69 -19.77 -10.99 -29.85
C ASN A 69 -18.70 -11.24 -28.78
N LYS A 70 -18.54 -10.31 -27.81
CA LYS A 70 -17.63 -10.45 -26.66
C LYS A 70 -17.87 -11.71 -25.82
N TYR A 71 -19.02 -12.36 -26.00
CA TYR A 71 -19.40 -13.59 -25.33
C TYR A 71 -19.14 -14.85 -26.15
N ALA A 72 -18.55 -14.77 -27.35
CA ALA A 72 -18.36 -15.91 -28.25
C ALA A 72 -17.56 -17.07 -27.62
N ASN A 73 -16.64 -16.77 -26.70
CA ASN A 73 -15.81 -17.76 -26.02
C ASN A 73 -16.34 -18.17 -24.63
N TYR A 74 -17.51 -17.67 -24.24
CA TYR A 74 -18.11 -17.97 -22.93
C TYR A 74 -19.36 -18.81 -23.09
N VAL A 75 -19.58 -19.73 -22.15
CA VAL A 75 -20.81 -20.49 -22.03
C VAL A 75 -21.87 -19.56 -21.43
N GLN A 76 -22.89 -19.22 -22.20
CA GLN A 76 -23.87 -18.18 -21.85
C GLN A 76 -24.94 -18.65 -20.84
N SER A 77 -25.00 -19.95 -20.58
CA SER A 77 -25.83 -20.55 -19.52
C SER A 77 -25.21 -21.87 -19.06
N ILE A 78 -25.05 -22.03 -17.76
CA ILE A 78 -24.79 -23.34 -17.15
C ILE A 78 -26.13 -24.09 -17.15
N GLY A 79 -26.17 -25.30 -17.70
CA GLY A 79 -27.37 -26.13 -17.73
C GLY A 79 -27.91 -26.33 -16.31
N VAL A 80 -29.22 -26.18 -16.14
CA VAL A 80 -29.88 -26.31 -14.82
C VAL A 80 -30.24 -27.78 -14.53
N ASP A 81 -29.96 -28.70 -15.45
CA ASP A 81 -30.46 -30.08 -15.44
C ASP A 81 -29.37 -31.17 -15.49
N ASP A 82 -28.08 -30.81 -15.59
CA ASP A 82 -26.98 -31.78 -15.53
C ASP A 82 -26.54 -32.02 -14.07
N LEU A 83 -27.52 -32.22 -13.19
CA LEU A 83 -27.31 -33.10 -12.03
C LEU A 83 -27.47 -34.55 -12.53
N ASP A 84 -26.71 -34.90 -13.57
CA ASP A 84 -26.60 -36.29 -13.98
C ASP A 84 -25.80 -36.99 -12.88
N GLU A 85 -26.48 -37.93 -12.26
CA GLU A 85 -26.18 -38.68 -11.04
C GLU A 85 -25.00 -39.66 -11.23
N GLU A 86 -24.07 -39.40 -12.16
CA GLU A 86 -22.95 -40.26 -12.51
C GLU A 86 -21.67 -39.46 -12.83
N ASP A 87 -21.09 -38.85 -11.80
CA ASP A 87 -19.62 -38.77 -11.64
C ASP A 87 -19.27 -38.38 -10.19
N ASP A 88 -19.73 -39.18 -9.21
CA ASP A 88 -19.22 -39.15 -7.84
C ASP A 88 -17.86 -39.89 -7.76
N ASP A 89 -16.88 -39.44 -8.54
CA ASP A 89 -15.48 -39.86 -8.40
C ASP A 89 -14.50 -38.68 -8.42
N GLY A 90 -15.00 -37.49 -8.09
CA GLY A 90 -14.21 -36.29 -7.79
C GLY A 90 -14.73 -35.48 -6.61
N GLY A 91 -15.87 -35.88 -6.03
CA GLY A 91 -16.35 -35.35 -4.77
C GLY A 91 -15.38 -35.77 -3.68
N THR A 92 -14.83 -34.80 -2.96
CA THR A 92 -14.22 -35.07 -1.66
C THR A 92 -15.27 -35.79 -0.84
N THR A 93 -15.22 -37.12 -0.82
CA THR A 93 -16.02 -37.90 0.10
C THR A 93 -15.73 -37.25 1.43
N LEU A 94 -16.75 -36.61 2.01
CA LEU A 94 -16.74 -36.23 3.41
C LEU A 94 -16.87 -37.55 4.15
N GLY A 95 -15.81 -38.37 3.99
CA GLY A 95 -15.69 -39.72 4.45
C GLY A 95 -15.89 -39.61 5.93
N LYS A 96 -17.01 -40.18 6.37
CA LYS A 96 -17.31 -40.62 7.73
C LYS A 96 -16.06 -40.48 8.57
N LYS A 97 -15.96 -39.39 9.33
CA LYS A 97 -14.80 -39.07 10.17
C LYS A 97 -14.52 -40.29 11.02
N GLY A 98 -13.57 -41.10 10.56
CA GLY A 98 -13.24 -42.36 11.20
C GLY A 98 -12.82 -42.01 12.61
N THR A 99 -13.47 -42.63 13.59
CA THR A 99 -13.21 -42.39 15.02
C THR A 99 -11.82 -42.83 15.49
N ASN A 100 -10.91 -43.10 14.55
CA ASN A 100 -9.50 -43.42 14.77
C ASN A 100 -8.56 -42.49 13.99
N THR A 101 -8.91 -41.20 13.84
CA THR A 101 -7.88 -40.21 13.51
C THR A 101 -6.99 -40.05 14.74
N TYR A 102 -5.89 -40.81 14.81
CA TYR A 102 -4.77 -40.57 15.71
C TYR A 102 -4.08 -39.26 15.30
N THR A 103 -4.81 -38.16 15.42
CA THR A 103 -4.27 -36.80 15.32
C THR A 103 -3.90 -36.38 16.73
N ALA A 104 -2.69 -35.85 16.91
CA ALA A 104 -2.26 -35.34 18.20
C ALA A 104 -3.27 -34.26 18.68
N PRO A 105 -3.60 -34.17 19.98
CA PRO A 105 -4.48 -33.14 20.46
C PRO A 105 -3.91 -31.77 20.10
N GLN A 106 -4.78 -30.83 19.72
CA GLN A 106 -4.41 -29.54 19.13
C GLN A 106 -3.37 -28.76 19.97
N LEU A 107 -3.34 -28.98 21.29
CA LEU A 107 -2.32 -28.45 22.18
C LEU A 107 -0.89 -28.82 21.76
N PHE A 108 -0.61 -30.09 21.41
CA PHE A 108 0.71 -30.50 20.95
C PHE A 108 1.03 -29.96 19.55
N LEU A 109 0.04 -29.89 18.65
CA LEU A 109 0.24 -29.32 17.31
C LEU A 109 0.65 -27.84 17.40
N ASN A 110 0.05 -27.09 18.33
CA ASN A 110 0.36 -25.67 18.54
C ASN A 110 1.71 -25.43 19.23
N GLU A 111 2.24 -26.40 19.99
CA GLU A 111 3.58 -26.34 20.60
C GLU A 111 4.68 -26.67 19.59
N MET A 112 4.40 -27.54 18.62
CA MET A 112 5.35 -27.96 17.58
C MET A 112 5.50 -26.92 16.46
N VAL A 113 4.47 -26.13 16.19
CA VAL A 113 4.51 -25.06 15.19
C VAL A 113 5.04 -23.79 15.85
N ASP A 114 6.23 -23.36 15.44
CA ASP A 114 6.74 -22.03 15.78
C ASP A 114 5.87 -20.98 15.07
N LYS A 115 4.98 -20.33 15.84
CA LYS A 115 4.03 -19.33 15.32
C LYS A 115 4.72 -18.05 14.87
N ASP A 116 5.93 -17.80 15.35
CA ASP A 116 6.68 -16.57 15.06
C ASP A 116 7.60 -16.75 13.84
N HIS A 117 7.73 -17.98 13.33
CA HIS A 117 8.55 -18.28 12.16
C HIS A 117 7.77 -18.05 10.85
N ASP A 118 7.99 -16.87 10.26
CA ASP A 118 7.52 -16.58 8.91
C ASP A 118 8.53 -17.12 7.86
N PRO A 119 8.17 -18.16 7.07
CA PRO A 119 9.06 -18.73 6.06
C PRO A 119 9.42 -17.74 4.94
N MET A 120 8.63 -16.67 4.76
CA MET A 120 8.87 -15.63 3.76
C MET A 120 9.59 -14.40 4.32
N ALA A 121 10.02 -14.41 5.58
CA ALA A 121 10.68 -13.27 6.21
C ALA A 121 11.89 -12.75 5.41
N GLN A 122 12.62 -13.65 4.74
CA GLN A 122 13.78 -13.31 3.91
C GLN A 122 13.42 -12.54 2.62
N TYR A 123 12.19 -12.73 2.11
CA TYR A 123 11.71 -12.09 0.87
C TYR A 123 10.89 -10.83 1.14
N LYS A 124 10.66 -10.48 2.41
CA LYS A 124 9.92 -9.28 2.77
C LYS A 124 10.69 -8.03 2.36
N ARG A 125 10.02 -7.17 1.60
CA ARG A 125 10.56 -5.85 1.26
C ARG A 125 10.55 -4.97 2.51
N PRO A 126 11.62 -4.19 2.78
CA PRO A 126 11.67 -3.32 3.95
C PRO A 126 10.57 -2.27 3.85
N THR A 127 9.78 -2.17 4.93
CA THR A 127 8.62 -1.28 5.02
C THR A 127 9.07 0.17 5.18
N ILE A 128 8.11 1.10 5.09
CA ILE A 128 8.39 2.52 5.31
C ILE A 128 8.78 2.76 6.78
N ALA A 129 8.16 2.05 7.72
CA ALA A 129 8.45 2.15 9.16
C ALA A 129 9.91 1.80 9.47
N ASP A 130 10.48 0.80 8.79
CA ASP A 130 11.88 0.39 8.98
C ASP A 130 12.90 1.46 8.56
N ARG A 131 12.46 2.45 7.76
CA ARG A 131 13.31 3.52 7.20
C ARG A 131 13.10 4.85 7.91
N GLU A 132 12.13 4.95 8.81
CA GLU A 132 11.73 6.21 9.45
C GLU A 132 12.38 6.40 10.83
N ASP A 133 12.69 7.66 11.17
CA ASP A 133 13.19 8.03 12.48
C ASP A 133 12.10 8.00 13.56
N GLU A 134 12.48 7.94 14.84
CA GLU A 134 11.56 7.91 15.99
C GLU A 134 10.55 9.07 15.97
N TYR A 135 10.97 10.28 15.57
CA TYR A 135 10.07 11.43 15.48
C TYR A 135 8.96 11.24 14.45
N ARG A 136 9.25 10.59 13.31
CA ARG A 136 8.25 10.29 12.27
C ARG A 136 7.31 9.18 12.71
N ALA A 137 7.84 8.16 13.39
CA ALA A 137 7.04 7.08 13.96
C ALA A 137 5.96 7.58 14.94
N ARG A 138 6.25 8.64 15.70
CA ARG A 138 5.26 9.26 16.62
C ARG A 138 3.99 9.75 15.92
N ARG A 139 4.04 10.10 14.63
CA ARG A 139 2.84 10.51 13.87
C ARG A 139 1.79 9.40 13.82
N ILE A 140 2.21 8.14 13.75
CA ILE A 140 1.30 6.98 13.68
C ILE A 140 0.54 6.82 15.00
N MET A 141 1.17 7.16 16.12
CA MET A 141 0.60 7.04 17.47
C MET A 141 -0.27 8.25 17.86
N GLN A 142 -0.38 9.27 16.99
CA GLN A 142 -1.20 10.45 17.27
C GLN A 142 -2.66 10.18 16.90
N VAL A 143 -3.57 10.51 17.82
CA VAL A 143 -5.02 10.47 17.56
C VAL A 143 -5.37 11.67 16.69
N ILE A 144 -5.59 11.44 15.38
CA ILE A 144 -5.79 12.49 14.37
C ILE A 144 -7.21 13.06 14.40
N SER A 145 -8.20 12.27 14.83
CA SER A 145 -9.59 12.73 14.94
C SER A 145 -10.21 12.25 16.24
N PRO A 146 -11.22 12.96 16.76
CA PRO A 146 -12.10 12.44 17.79
C PRO A 146 -12.64 11.06 17.41
N GLU A 147 -13.02 10.26 18.41
CA GLU A 147 -13.65 8.97 18.15
C GLU A 147 -14.91 9.17 17.30
N ARG A 148 -14.99 8.41 16.22
CA ARG A 148 -16.17 8.40 15.36
C ARG A 148 -17.22 7.56 16.08
N MET A 149 -18.30 8.19 16.54
CA MET A 149 -19.48 7.45 17.00
C MET A 149 -19.95 6.55 15.85
N ASP A 150 -19.85 5.24 16.02
CA ASP A 150 -20.37 4.26 15.07
C ASP A 150 -21.90 4.30 15.12
N PRO A 151 -22.60 4.75 14.05
CA PRO A 151 -24.05 4.85 14.05
C PRO A 151 -24.76 3.49 14.11
N PHE A 152 -24.05 2.37 13.93
CA PHE A 152 -24.61 1.02 13.96
C PHE A 152 -24.37 0.28 15.28
N ALA A 153 -23.62 0.85 16.22
CA ALA A 153 -23.31 0.21 17.50
C ALA A 153 -24.53 0.09 18.44
N ASP A 154 -25.53 0.97 18.29
CA ASP A 154 -26.72 1.02 19.16
C ASP A 154 -27.88 0.09 18.71
N GLU A 155 -27.79 -0.57 17.55
CA GLU A 155 -28.87 -1.44 17.03
C GLU A 155 -28.66 -2.95 17.29
N ALA A 156 -27.50 -3.38 17.79
CA ALA A 156 -27.21 -4.80 18.04
C ALA A 156 -27.78 -5.36 19.36
N GLY A 157 -28.72 -4.65 20.01
CA GLY A 157 -29.15 -4.93 21.38
C GLY A 157 -30.65 -4.79 21.67
N ARG A 158 -31.54 -4.95 20.67
CA ARG A 158 -33.00 -5.03 20.90
C ARG A 158 -33.64 -6.22 20.20
#